data_AF-A0A2H0RXI4-F1
#
_entry.id   AF-A0A2H0RXI4-F1
#
_cell.length_a   1.000
_cell.length_b   1.000
_cell.length_c   1.000
_cell.angle_alpha   90.00
_cell.angle_beta   90.00
_cell.angle_gamma   90.00
#
_symmetry.space_group_name_H-M   'P 1'
#
loop_
_entity.id
_entity.type
_entity.pdbx_description
1 polymer ?
#
loop_
_entity_poly.entity_id
_entity_poly.type
_entity_poly.pdbx_seq_one_letter_code
_entity_poly.pdbx_strand_id
1 'polypeptide(L)'
;MTEPKKLKGTSQNPQEELIALFQEKCPEVFSDGKVDCEKLKATIGEQFEAGKERYGLTWAGKSKCFRTIQEPTTATLVPVREESVDFDTTKNIFIEGDNLEALKVLQKAYYGSVKMIYIDPPYNTGNDFIYNDDFRMSKAEYREETEELDSEGNRNGDSVMVKNTQDSGHYHSRWLNMMYPRLFLARQLLREQGVIFVSIDDNEVKNLRAIMDEIFGEENFVAQIEWQKRYTRSNNTDGFTTVLEHILVFSRGKFIPNLLSRNKEADERYTNPDNDPRGPWKAMPFFSQATPAQRPNLCYEIVTPQGVKIKPQHKAWRSTQEVFNEYERNKQVWWGKDNNAKYPSIKKFLSEARQGMTPINFWSHDFAGNTDTANSEIKGTFKDKIFDTPKPTLLIKRMLELSTTSTSSEIILDFFAGSGTTTHAVMALNAEDGGKRQCISVQLPEVCAEDSEAAKAGYKTIADIAKERIRRAGKKIAEESGKDIDVGFKAFKLQGSNFKIWRSNVTDADELKKQMEMFIDNVKQDSVQENILYELMLKTGLHLNTPTEKEETKDGTYFRLKPSVENGTVVIVCLEEKLTEALADKMTKEKPTKFICLDRAFGGNDQLKTNVLLQMEQAGVDFSVI
;
A
#
# COMPACT_ATOMS: atom_id res chain seq x y z
N MET A 1 32.05 24.86 -19.73
CA MET A 1 31.27 23.96 -20.59
C MET A 1 30.30 23.23 -19.70
N THR A 2 29.03 23.17 -20.06
CA THR A 2 28.02 22.38 -19.33
C THR A 2 28.24 20.91 -19.68
N GLU A 3 28.51 20.08 -18.67
CA GLU A 3 28.55 18.62 -18.85
C GLU A 3 27.12 18.05 -18.73
N PRO A 4 26.80 16.93 -19.41
CA PRO A 4 25.52 16.27 -19.23
C PRO A 4 25.36 15.75 -17.80
N LYS A 5 24.13 15.78 -17.27
CA LYS A 5 23.83 15.26 -15.93
C LYS A 5 24.17 13.77 -15.86
N LYS A 6 24.99 13.37 -14.87
CA LYS A 6 25.26 11.96 -14.57
C LYS A 6 24.22 11.38 -13.61
N LEU A 7 23.60 10.28 -14.00
CA LEU A 7 22.69 9.53 -13.13
C LEU A 7 23.49 8.74 -12.08
N LYS A 8 23.09 8.83 -10.81
CA LYS A 8 23.75 8.10 -9.70
C LYS A 8 23.24 6.67 -9.56
N GLY A 9 24.14 5.76 -9.17
CA GLY A 9 23.83 4.35 -8.88
C GLY A 9 22.99 4.10 -7.62
N THR A 10 22.76 5.11 -6.77
CA THR A 10 21.95 5.00 -5.53
C THR A 10 20.52 5.52 -5.74
N SER A 11 19.58 5.18 -4.84
CA SER A 11 18.26 5.83 -4.80
C SER A 11 18.38 7.31 -4.39
N GLN A 12 17.29 8.08 -4.55
CA GLN A 12 17.17 9.41 -3.95
C GLN A 12 17.17 9.31 -2.41
N ASN A 13 17.70 10.35 -1.76
CA ASN A 13 17.75 10.46 -0.31
C ASN A 13 16.52 11.27 0.18
N PRO A 14 15.65 10.70 1.03
CA PRO A 14 14.48 11.41 1.58
C PRO A 14 14.82 12.70 2.31
N GLN A 15 16.02 12.79 2.90
CA GLN A 15 16.49 14.00 3.58
C GLN A 15 16.76 15.13 2.58
N GLU A 16 17.36 14.83 1.43
CA GLU A 16 17.65 15.82 0.39
C GLU A 16 16.36 16.41 -0.18
N GLU A 17 15.34 15.57 -0.40
CA GLU A 17 14.01 16.02 -0.84
C GLU A 17 13.32 16.90 0.20
N LEU A 18 13.38 16.52 1.48
CA LEU A 18 12.80 17.33 2.56
C LEU A 18 13.50 18.69 2.66
N ILE A 19 14.83 18.72 2.55
CA ILE A 19 15.60 19.97 2.56
C ILE A 19 15.23 20.82 1.33
N ALA A 20 15.14 20.23 0.15
CA ALA A 20 14.74 20.94 -1.07
C ALA A 20 13.32 21.53 -0.94
N LEU A 21 12.38 20.78 -0.37
CA LEU A 21 11.02 21.26 -0.12
C LEU A 21 11.01 22.42 0.89
N PHE A 22 11.79 22.33 1.97
CA PHE A 22 11.94 23.41 2.94
C PHE A 22 12.55 24.65 2.31
N GLN A 23 13.57 24.50 1.45
CA GLN A 23 14.18 25.60 0.71
C GLN A 23 13.19 26.27 -0.24
N GLU A 24 12.32 25.48 -0.89
CA GLU A 24 11.31 25.99 -1.82
C GLU A 24 10.16 26.71 -1.09
N LYS A 25 9.64 26.12 0.00
CA LYS A 25 8.42 26.60 0.67
C LYS A 25 8.67 27.59 1.80
N CYS A 26 9.82 27.51 2.46
CA CYS A 26 10.17 28.33 3.63
C CYS A 26 11.65 28.78 3.56
N PRO A 27 12.09 29.49 2.51
CA PRO A 27 13.50 29.88 2.35
C PRO A 27 14.04 30.71 3.52
N GLU A 28 13.18 31.47 4.20
CA GLU A 28 13.52 32.31 5.34
C GLU A 28 14.01 31.52 6.57
N VAL A 29 13.69 30.22 6.68
CA VAL A 29 14.14 29.39 7.81
C VAL A 29 15.58 28.91 7.64
N PHE A 30 16.27 29.28 6.57
CA PHE A 30 17.68 28.93 6.35
C PHE A 30 18.63 30.07 6.76
N SER A 31 19.75 29.69 7.36
CA SER A 31 20.91 30.53 7.66
C SER A 31 22.16 29.77 7.23
N ASP A 32 22.97 30.36 6.33
CA ASP A 32 24.20 29.75 5.79
C ASP A 32 24.00 28.31 5.25
N GLY A 33 22.89 28.09 4.54
CA GLY A 33 22.56 26.81 3.93
C GLY A 33 22.09 25.72 4.91
N LYS A 34 21.90 26.04 6.20
CA LYS A 34 21.35 25.13 7.22
C LYS A 34 20.01 25.64 7.73
N VAL A 35 19.15 24.71 8.17
CA VAL A 35 17.88 25.07 8.83
C VAL A 35 18.19 25.71 10.18
N ASP A 36 17.73 26.94 10.36
CA ASP A 36 17.81 27.73 11.57
C ASP A 36 16.55 27.50 12.41
N CYS A 37 16.71 26.74 13.50
CA CYS A 37 15.59 26.39 14.37
C CYS A 37 14.93 27.60 15.01
N GLU A 38 15.65 28.69 15.28
CA GLU A 38 15.07 29.89 15.89
C GLU A 38 14.24 30.66 14.87
N LYS A 39 14.70 30.75 13.62
CA LYS A 39 13.87 31.29 12.53
C LYS A 39 12.67 30.43 12.24
N LEU A 40 12.81 29.10 12.22
CA LEU A 40 11.68 28.18 12.04
C LEU A 40 10.62 28.38 13.13
N LYS A 41 11.05 28.49 14.40
CA LYS A 41 10.16 28.81 15.52
C LYS A 41 9.47 30.16 15.32
N ALA A 42 10.22 31.19 14.93
CA ALA A 42 9.67 32.52 14.68
C ALA A 42 8.65 32.52 13.52
N THR A 43 8.90 31.76 12.45
CA THR A 43 8.00 31.62 11.30
C THR A 43 6.72 30.87 11.66
N ILE A 44 6.82 29.80 12.46
CA ILE A 44 5.66 28.99 12.90
C ILE A 44 4.85 29.69 14.00
N GLY A 45 5.50 30.51 14.82
CA GLY A 45 4.87 31.34 15.85
C GLY A 45 4.17 30.52 16.93
N GLU A 46 2.92 30.86 17.23
CA GLU A 46 2.12 30.26 18.32
C GLU A 46 1.81 28.76 18.10
N GLN A 47 2.03 28.23 16.89
CA GLN A 47 1.89 26.80 16.60
C GLN A 47 3.13 25.98 16.97
N PHE A 48 4.17 26.62 17.50
CA PHE A 48 5.37 25.93 18.00
C PHE A 48 5.21 25.58 19.48
N GLU A 49 5.12 24.28 19.79
CA GLU A 49 4.94 23.83 21.17
C GLU A 49 6.30 23.59 21.87
N ALA A 50 6.61 24.40 22.89
CA ALA A 50 7.83 24.30 23.69
C ALA A 50 7.58 23.47 24.98
N GLY A 51 8.25 22.32 25.13
CA GLY A 51 8.15 21.47 26.31
C GLY A 51 9.20 20.35 26.35
N LYS A 52 9.69 20.01 27.56
CA LYS A 52 10.70 18.95 27.79
C LYS A 52 10.09 17.54 27.84
N GLU A 53 8.87 17.41 28.32
CA GLU A 53 8.12 16.15 28.34
C GLU A 53 7.01 16.22 27.30
N ARG A 54 6.99 15.24 26.40
CA ARG A 54 6.01 15.14 25.31
C ARG A 54 5.41 13.75 25.34
N TYR A 55 4.11 13.65 25.07
CA TYR A 55 3.50 12.36 24.82
C TYR A 55 4.14 11.73 23.58
N GLY A 56 4.59 10.49 23.70
CA GLY A 56 5.22 9.77 22.59
C GLY A 56 5.72 8.40 23.02
N LEU A 57 5.75 7.47 22.08
CA LEU A 57 6.34 6.16 22.28
C LEU A 57 7.86 6.24 22.07
N THR A 58 8.63 5.77 23.05
CA THR A 58 10.08 5.60 22.93
C THR A 58 10.45 4.14 23.15
N TRP A 59 11.45 3.66 22.40
CA TRP A 59 11.95 2.28 22.49
C TRP A 59 13.43 2.22 22.05
N ALA A 60 14.10 1.12 22.37
CA ALA A 60 15.49 0.90 21.99
C ALA A 60 15.61 0.67 20.47
N GLY A 61 16.40 1.50 19.79
CA GLY A 61 16.61 1.42 18.34
C GLY A 61 15.79 2.40 17.51
N LYS A 62 14.89 3.19 18.11
CA LYS A 62 14.12 4.24 17.41
C LYS A 62 15.02 5.18 16.59
N SER A 63 16.14 5.63 17.14
CA SER A 63 17.11 6.47 16.41
C SER A 63 17.82 5.75 15.26
N LYS A 64 17.97 4.41 15.31
CA LYS A 64 18.51 3.60 14.19
C LYS A 64 17.49 3.56 13.05
N CYS A 65 16.18 3.47 13.34
CA CYS A 65 15.13 3.48 12.34
C CYS A 65 15.21 4.71 11.42
N PHE A 66 15.43 5.91 11.98
CA PHE A 66 15.58 7.13 11.18
C PHE A 66 16.82 7.10 10.27
N ARG A 67 17.93 6.53 10.73
CA ARG A 67 19.11 6.32 9.88
C ARG A 67 18.80 5.34 8.75
N THR A 68 18.13 4.23 9.03
CA THR A 68 17.76 3.22 8.02
C THR A 68 16.83 3.80 6.94
N ILE A 69 15.90 4.69 7.32
CA ILE A 69 15.02 5.42 6.40
C ILE A 69 15.82 6.36 5.50
N GLN A 70 16.84 7.03 6.05
CA GLN A 70 17.68 8.00 5.33
C GLN A 70 18.75 7.35 4.46
N GLU A 71 19.10 6.08 4.72
CA GLU A 71 20.13 5.36 3.98
C GLU A 71 19.64 5.02 2.56
N PRO A 72 20.30 5.56 1.50
CA PRO A 72 19.95 5.24 0.13
C PRO A 72 20.12 3.75 -0.16
N THR A 73 19.19 3.16 -0.90
CA THR A 73 19.35 1.78 -1.36
C THR A 73 20.32 1.71 -2.54
N THR A 74 21.05 0.60 -2.57
CA THR A 74 21.90 0.18 -3.68
C THR A 74 21.28 -0.99 -4.45
N ALA A 75 20.05 -1.38 -4.11
CA ALA A 75 19.32 -2.44 -4.76
C ALA A 75 18.53 -1.92 -5.97
N THR A 76 18.11 -2.85 -6.81
CA THR A 76 17.23 -2.66 -7.95
C THR A 76 16.33 -3.88 -8.12
N LEU A 77 15.38 -3.79 -9.04
CA LEU A 77 14.48 -4.87 -9.41
C LEU A 77 14.85 -5.39 -10.80
N VAL A 78 15.02 -6.71 -10.90
CA VAL A 78 15.28 -7.40 -12.17
C VAL A 78 14.06 -8.22 -12.57
N PRO A 79 13.58 -8.09 -13.82
CA PRO A 79 12.46 -8.89 -14.30
C PRO A 79 12.86 -10.37 -14.43
N VAL A 80 11.91 -11.27 -14.14
CA VAL A 80 12.08 -12.71 -14.30
C VAL A 80 10.93 -13.24 -15.16
N ARG A 81 11.13 -13.27 -16.48
CA ARG A 81 10.07 -13.58 -17.45
C ARG A 81 9.55 -15.02 -17.28
N GLU A 82 10.42 -15.96 -16.93
CA GLU A 82 10.10 -17.38 -16.75
C GLU A 82 9.19 -17.65 -15.55
N GLU A 83 9.25 -16.77 -14.54
CA GLU A 83 8.40 -16.86 -13.35
C GLU A 83 7.11 -16.01 -13.48
N SER A 84 6.98 -15.26 -14.56
CA SER A 84 5.86 -14.36 -14.82
C SER A 84 4.73 -15.05 -15.57
N VAL A 85 3.54 -14.44 -15.53
CA VAL A 85 2.39 -14.82 -16.36
C VAL A 85 1.95 -13.58 -17.13
N ASP A 86 1.86 -13.69 -18.45
CA ASP A 86 1.45 -12.60 -19.35
C ASP A 86 2.28 -11.32 -19.16
N PHE A 87 3.60 -11.46 -19.07
CA PHE A 87 4.54 -10.41 -18.66
C PHE A 87 4.37 -9.07 -19.40
N ASP A 88 4.12 -9.11 -20.71
CA ASP A 88 4.06 -7.88 -21.52
C ASP A 88 2.71 -7.15 -21.41
N THR A 89 1.63 -7.85 -21.06
CA THR A 89 0.27 -7.28 -21.01
C THR A 89 -0.21 -7.00 -19.59
N THR A 90 0.18 -7.83 -18.63
CA THR A 90 -0.27 -7.71 -17.24
C THR A 90 0.20 -6.43 -16.57
N LYS A 91 -0.60 -5.96 -15.62
CA LYS A 91 -0.35 -4.82 -14.75
C LYS A 91 -0.13 -5.23 -13.30
N ASN A 92 -0.28 -6.51 -12.95
CA ASN A 92 0.07 -6.99 -11.62
C ASN A 92 1.58 -7.25 -11.53
N ILE A 93 2.16 -7.01 -10.36
CA ILE A 93 3.60 -7.12 -10.10
C ILE A 93 3.79 -7.97 -8.84
N PHE A 94 4.71 -8.91 -8.90
CA PHE A 94 5.20 -9.67 -7.75
C PHE A 94 6.70 -9.46 -7.60
N ILE A 95 7.13 -8.97 -6.45
CA ILE A 95 8.53 -8.71 -6.12
C ILE A 95 8.97 -9.71 -5.05
N GLU A 96 10.00 -10.48 -5.37
CA GLU A 96 10.67 -11.37 -4.44
C GLU A 96 11.90 -10.66 -3.85
N GLY A 97 11.91 -10.44 -2.54
CA GLY A 97 12.99 -9.75 -1.84
C GLY A 97 12.57 -9.19 -0.48
N ASP A 98 13.52 -8.57 0.22
CA ASP A 98 13.21 -7.83 1.44
C ASP A 98 12.29 -6.64 1.12
N ASN A 99 11.26 -6.49 1.93
CA ASN A 99 10.22 -5.49 1.71
C ASN A 99 10.68 -4.06 2.01
N LEU A 100 11.61 -3.84 2.95
CA LEU A 100 12.11 -2.51 3.24
C LEU A 100 12.94 -1.98 2.05
N GLU A 101 13.81 -2.82 1.50
CA GLU A 101 14.60 -2.46 0.31
C GLU A 101 13.72 -2.32 -0.93
N ALA A 102 12.73 -3.22 -1.14
CA ALA A 102 11.77 -3.06 -2.23
C ALA A 102 10.98 -1.75 -2.13
N LEU A 103 10.53 -1.35 -0.93
CA LEU A 103 9.85 -0.07 -0.71
C LEU A 103 10.76 1.13 -1.04
N LYS A 104 12.05 1.08 -0.69
CA LYS A 104 13.02 2.12 -1.06
C LYS A 104 13.22 2.21 -2.58
N VAL A 105 13.29 1.07 -3.27
CA VAL A 105 13.43 1.04 -4.74
C VAL A 105 12.18 1.60 -5.43
N LEU A 106 10.99 1.27 -4.91
CA LEU A 106 9.72 1.76 -5.44
C LEU A 106 9.45 3.24 -5.11
N GLN A 107 10.09 3.79 -4.07
CA GLN A 107 9.81 5.10 -3.49
C GLN A 107 9.66 6.21 -4.53
N LYS A 108 10.65 6.37 -5.41
CA LYS A 108 10.65 7.44 -6.41
C LYS A 108 9.57 7.26 -7.47
N ALA A 109 9.45 6.04 -8.00
CA ALA A 109 8.53 5.75 -9.09
C ALA A 109 7.07 5.77 -8.64
N TYR A 110 6.77 5.30 -7.43
CA TYR A 110 5.39 5.13 -6.95
C TYR A 110 5.00 6.13 -5.86
N TYR A 111 5.79 7.19 -5.66
CA TYR A 111 5.49 8.24 -4.70
C TYR A 111 4.07 8.78 -4.93
N GLY A 112 3.24 8.81 -3.89
CA GLY A 112 1.89 9.35 -3.98
C GLY A 112 0.94 8.63 -4.96
N SER A 113 1.25 7.41 -5.40
CA SER A 113 0.50 6.72 -6.47
C SER A 113 -0.39 5.58 -5.97
N VAL A 114 -0.09 4.99 -4.81
CA VAL A 114 -0.80 3.83 -4.26
C VAL A 114 -2.14 4.24 -3.65
N LYS A 115 -3.23 3.56 -4.01
CA LYS A 115 -4.56 3.83 -3.42
C LYS A 115 -4.75 3.07 -2.11
N MET A 116 -4.53 1.77 -2.11
CA MET A 116 -4.76 0.93 -0.95
C MET A 116 -3.49 0.17 -0.62
N ILE A 117 -3.14 0.15 0.66
CA ILE A 117 -2.15 -0.78 1.20
C ILE A 117 -2.88 -1.76 2.10
N TYR A 118 -2.62 -3.05 1.93
CA TYR A 118 -2.97 -4.05 2.92
C TYR A 118 -1.70 -4.78 3.32
N ILE A 119 -1.51 -4.99 4.62
CA ILE A 119 -0.42 -5.82 5.12
C ILE A 119 -0.89 -6.71 6.27
N ASP A 120 -0.29 -7.89 6.32
CA ASP A 120 -0.44 -8.88 7.38
C ASP A 120 0.95 -9.19 7.96
N PRO A 121 1.53 -8.28 8.76
CA PRO A 121 2.86 -8.46 9.34
C PRO A 121 2.87 -9.63 10.35
N PRO A 122 4.04 -10.15 10.76
CA PRO A 122 4.12 -11.12 11.84
C PRO A 122 3.59 -10.51 13.15
N TYR A 123 2.79 -11.26 13.92
CA TYR A 123 2.08 -10.72 15.11
C TYR A 123 2.90 -10.71 16.40
N ASN A 124 4.17 -11.10 16.34
CA ASN A 124 5.05 -11.21 17.51
C ASN A 124 4.41 -12.06 18.63
N THR A 125 4.09 -13.32 18.32
CA THR A 125 3.47 -14.27 19.28
C THR A 125 4.50 -15.09 20.07
N GLY A 126 5.78 -14.70 20.06
CA GLY A 126 6.89 -15.45 20.67
C GLY A 126 7.58 -16.44 19.74
N ASN A 127 7.19 -16.48 18.45
CA ASN A 127 7.92 -17.21 17.40
C ASN A 127 8.90 -16.28 16.68
N ASP A 128 9.95 -16.87 16.09
CA ASP A 128 10.99 -16.15 15.37
C ASP A 128 10.42 -15.48 14.10
N PHE A 129 10.82 -14.22 13.84
CA PHE A 129 10.54 -13.53 12.58
C PHE A 129 11.85 -13.04 11.94
N ILE A 130 11.96 -13.19 10.62
CA ILE A 130 13.20 -12.96 9.87
C ILE A 130 13.12 -11.60 9.14
N TYR A 131 13.61 -10.53 9.77
CA TYR A 131 13.86 -9.26 9.08
C TYR A 131 15.07 -8.57 9.71
N ASN A 132 16.16 -8.47 8.95
CA ASN A 132 17.37 -7.75 9.37
C ASN A 132 17.41 -6.39 8.66
N ASP A 133 17.55 -5.31 9.43
CA ASP A 133 17.62 -3.94 8.90
C ASP A 133 19.09 -3.46 8.68
N ASP A 134 20.10 -4.33 8.86
CA ASP A 134 21.51 -4.05 8.60
C ASP A 134 22.00 -4.71 7.30
N PHE A 135 22.01 -3.96 6.21
CA PHE A 135 22.16 -4.47 4.84
C PHE A 135 23.58 -4.39 4.26
N ARG A 136 24.56 -3.88 5.03
CA ARG A 136 25.97 -3.89 4.62
C ARG A 136 26.65 -5.21 4.90
N MET A 137 26.03 -6.03 5.74
CA MET A 137 26.54 -7.32 6.14
C MET A 137 26.10 -8.38 5.14
N SER A 138 27.07 -9.10 4.61
CA SER A 138 26.80 -10.33 3.89
C SER A 138 26.04 -11.33 4.79
N LYS A 139 25.31 -12.29 4.19
CA LYS A 139 24.74 -13.42 4.93
C LYS A 139 25.77 -14.19 5.76
N ALA A 140 27.07 -14.05 5.46
CA ALA A 140 28.15 -14.64 6.24
C ALA A 140 28.50 -13.79 7.47
N GLU A 141 28.65 -12.47 7.32
CA GLU A 141 28.92 -11.56 8.44
C GLU A 141 27.75 -11.48 9.42
N TYR A 142 26.50 -11.53 8.95
CA TYR A 142 25.32 -11.62 9.82
C TYR A 142 25.32 -12.87 10.70
N ARG A 143 25.79 -14.00 10.15
CA ARG A 143 25.92 -15.26 10.89
C ARG A 143 26.98 -15.15 12.00
N GLU A 144 28.00 -14.32 11.80
CA GLU A 144 29.09 -14.09 12.76
C GLU A 144 28.68 -13.11 13.88
N GLU A 145 27.82 -12.12 13.58
CA GLU A 145 27.42 -11.07 14.54
C GLU A 145 26.17 -11.43 15.38
N THR A 146 25.34 -12.36 14.92
CA THR A 146 24.13 -12.82 15.65
C THR A 146 24.38 -13.99 16.60
N GLU A 147 25.65 -14.39 16.79
CA GLU A 147 26.08 -15.48 17.68
C GLU A 147 25.90 -15.15 19.17
N GLU A 148 24.66 -15.06 19.67
CA GLU A 148 24.42 -15.18 21.12
C GLU A 148 24.49 -16.66 21.53
N LEU A 149 25.47 -16.95 22.40
CA LEU A 149 25.61 -18.21 23.11
C LEU A 149 24.34 -18.48 23.93
N ASP A 150 23.86 -19.72 23.94
CA ASP A 150 22.81 -20.10 24.87
C ASP A 150 23.31 -20.11 26.33
N SER A 151 22.39 -20.30 27.28
CA SER A 151 22.70 -20.33 28.72
C SER A 151 23.66 -21.46 29.15
N GLU A 152 23.97 -22.40 28.26
CA GLU A 152 24.91 -23.50 28.49
C GLU A 152 26.21 -23.35 27.68
N GLY A 153 26.39 -22.24 26.95
CA GLY A 153 27.58 -21.96 26.15
C GLY A 153 27.68 -22.75 24.85
N ASN A 154 26.57 -23.34 24.38
CA ASN A 154 26.54 -24.09 23.13
C ASN A 154 26.18 -23.20 21.93
N ARG A 155 26.73 -23.57 20.77
CA ARG A 155 26.52 -22.90 19.49
C ARG A 155 25.21 -23.40 18.87
N ASN A 156 24.26 -22.50 18.60
CA ASN A 156 23.09 -22.86 17.81
C ASN A 156 23.51 -23.11 16.35
N GLY A 157 23.35 -24.35 15.89
CA GLY A 157 23.57 -24.72 14.49
C GLY A 157 22.53 -24.10 13.55
N ASP A 158 23.01 -23.68 12.37
CA ASP A 158 22.29 -23.42 11.10
C ASP A 158 21.11 -22.44 11.02
N SER A 159 20.65 -21.80 12.11
CA SER A 159 19.46 -20.92 12.03
C SER A 159 19.81 -19.43 11.84
N VAL A 160 19.31 -18.82 10.75
CA VAL A 160 19.30 -17.36 10.45
C VAL A 160 18.24 -16.61 11.31
N MET A 161 17.65 -17.29 12.27
CA MET A 161 16.58 -16.81 13.14
C MET A 161 17.17 -16.21 14.42
N VAL A 162 16.91 -14.93 14.70
CA VAL A 162 17.18 -14.37 16.04
C VAL A 162 15.97 -14.67 16.91
N LYS A 163 16.15 -15.47 17.96
CA LYS A 163 15.08 -15.75 18.93
C LYS A 163 14.57 -14.47 19.56
N ASN A 164 13.30 -14.14 19.29
CA ASN A 164 12.60 -13.04 19.97
C ASN A 164 11.72 -13.60 21.10
N THR A 165 12.35 -13.96 22.21
CA THR A 165 11.64 -14.50 23.38
C THR A 165 10.88 -13.40 24.12
N GLN A 166 9.69 -13.73 24.64
CA GLN A 166 8.84 -12.80 25.40
C GLN A 166 9.53 -12.26 26.65
N ASP A 167 10.47 -13.01 27.23
CA ASP A 167 11.25 -12.61 28.41
C ASP A 167 12.36 -11.57 28.09
N SER A 168 12.59 -11.28 26.80
CA SER A 168 13.57 -10.27 26.39
C SER A 168 13.09 -8.86 26.70
N GLY A 169 13.92 -8.07 27.39
CA GLY A 169 13.67 -6.63 27.58
C GLY A 169 13.59 -5.81 26.28
N HIS A 170 13.94 -6.42 25.14
CA HIS A 170 13.86 -5.81 23.80
C HIS A 170 12.77 -6.42 22.91
N TYR A 171 11.90 -7.28 23.45
CA TYR A 171 10.89 -8.02 22.71
C TYR A 171 10.06 -7.16 21.75
N HIS A 172 9.38 -6.14 22.26
CA HIS A 172 8.60 -5.19 21.45
C HIS A 172 9.49 -4.25 20.64
N SER A 173 10.68 -3.89 21.15
CA SER A 173 11.59 -2.97 20.46
C SER A 173 12.05 -3.52 19.12
N ARG A 174 12.32 -4.84 19.02
CA ARG A 174 12.71 -5.50 17.78
C ARG A 174 11.60 -5.44 16.72
N TRP A 175 10.37 -5.74 17.10
CA TRP A 175 9.22 -5.65 16.20
C TRP A 175 8.96 -4.21 15.73
N LEU A 176 9.07 -3.23 16.64
CA LEU A 176 8.95 -1.82 16.31
C LEU A 176 10.04 -1.34 15.36
N ASN A 177 11.29 -1.79 15.54
CA ASN A 177 12.40 -1.46 14.65
C ASN A 177 12.16 -1.96 13.22
N MET A 178 11.56 -3.15 13.07
CA MET A 178 11.17 -3.68 11.77
C MET A 178 10.01 -2.89 11.14
N MET A 179 8.94 -2.64 11.90
CA MET A 179 7.71 -2.05 11.34
C MET A 179 7.81 -0.56 11.03
N TYR A 180 8.47 0.21 11.90
CA TYR A 180 8.53 1.67 11.78
C TYR A 180 9.05 2.17 10.42
N PRO A 181 10.23 1.75 9.92
CA PRO A 181 10.74 2.22 8.64
C PRO A 181 9.87 1.78 7.45
N ARG A 182 9.27 0.57 7.52
CA ARG A 182 8.38 0.04 6.47
C ARG A 182 7.10 0.87 6.38
N LEU A 183 6.46 1.16 7.52
CA LEU A 183 5.26 2.01 7.58
C LEU A 183 5.54 3.46 7.16
N PHE A 184 6.72 3.99 7.51
CA PHE A 184 7.13 5.33 7.10
C PHE A 184 7.22 5.45 5.57
N LEU A 185 7.88 4.49 4.90
CA LEU A 185 7.96 4.45 3.44
C LEU A 185 6.59 4.18 2.80
N ALA A 186 5.80 3.26 3.36
CA ALA A 186 4.45 2.96 2.89
C ALA A 186 3.56 4.21 2.84
N ARG A 187 3.64 5.09 3.86
CA ARG A 187 2.91 6.36 3.87
C ARG A 187 3.27 7.27 2.69
N GLN A 188 4.54 7.28 2.27
CA GLN A 188 4.98 8.12 1.15
C GLN A 188 4.47 7.61 -0.20
N LEU A 189 4.30 6.30 -0.35
CA LEU A 189 3.73 5.67 -1.55
C LEU A 189 2.23 5.90 -1.69
N LEU A 190 1.49 6.03 -0.58
CA LEU A 190 0.04 6.29 -0.61
C LEU A 190 -0.27 7.62 -1.30
N ARG A 191 -1.30 7.67 -2.15
CA ARG A 191 -1.85 8.93 -2.66
C ARG A 191 -2.59 9.71 -1.56
N GLU A 192 -2.94 10.97 -1.80
CA GLU A 192 -3.56 11.85 -0.80
C GLU A 192 -4.81 11.24 -0.11
N GLN A 193 -5.70 10.62 -0.89
CA GLN A 193 -6.87 9.89 -0.38
C GLN A 193 -6.62 8.37 -0.26
N GLY A 194 -5.36 7.97 -0.13
CA GLY A 194 -4.93 6.60 0.05
C GLY A 194 -5.15 6.11 1.48
N VAL A 195 -5.34 4.80 1.63
CA VAL A 195 -5.65 4.15 2.91
C VAL A 195 -4.78 2.91 3.11
N ILE A 196 -4.35 2.66 4.34
CA ILE A 196 -3.64 1.46 4.76
C ILE A 196 -4.49 0.66 5.76
N PHE A 197 -4.54 -0.65 5.55
CA PHE A 197 -5.15 -1.63 6.44
C PHE A 197 -4.03 -2.54 6.96
N VAL A 198 -3.89 -2.65 8.29
CA VAL A 198 -2.87 -3.49 8.92
C VAL A 198 -3.56 -4.50 9.84
N SER A 199 -3.42 -5.79 9.53
CA SER A 199 -3.92 -6.87 10.39
C SER A 199 -2.97 -7.09 11.56
N ILE A 200 -3.50 -7.31 12.76
CA ILE A 200 -2.71 -7.54 13.97
C ILE A 200 -3.54 -8.27 15.02
N ASP A 201 -2.88 -8.95 15.97
CA ASP A 201 -3.54 -9.48 17.16
C ASP A 201 -3.29 -8.62 18.41
N ASP A 202 -3.71 -9.13 19.57
CA ASP A 202 -3.61 -8.45 20.86
C ASP A 202 -2.17 -8.13 21.31
N ASN A 203 -1.15 -8.83 20.80
CA ASN A 203 0.23 -8.70 21.28
C ASN A 203 0.82 -7.33 20.95
N GLU A 204 0.56 -6.83 19.74
CA GLU A 204 1.19 -5.61 19.22
C GLU A 204 0.20 -4.51 18.80
N VAL A 205 -1.12 -4.74 18.88
CA VAL A 205 -2.13 -3.74 18.45
C VAL A 205 -1.91 -2.36 19.08
N LYS A 206 -1.57 -2.31 20.37
CA LYS A 206 -1.28 -1.05 21.08
C LYS A 206 -0.04 -0.35 20.52
N ASN A 207 1.04 -1.10 20.32
CA ASN A 207 2.32 -0.54 19.88
C ASN A 207 2.24 -0.13 18.40
N LEU A 208 1.59 -0.94 17.56
CA LEU A 208 1.27 -0.62 16.18
C LEU A 208 0.43 0.66 16.08
N ARG A 209 -0.62 0.79 16.89
CA ARG A 209 -1.47 1.98 16.92
C ARG A 209 -0.62 3.23 17.21
N ALA A 210 0.21 3.16 18.24
CA ALA A 210 1.06 4.29 18.65
C ALA A 210 2.06 4.72 17.57
N ILE A 211 2.74 3.78 16.89
CA ILE A 211 3.66 4.15 15.78
C ILE A 211 2.90 4.65 14.55
N MET A 212 1.69 4.15 14.29
CA MET A 212 0.87 4.65 13.19
C MET A 212 0.34 6.05 13.47
N ASP A 213 -0.06 6.37 14.71
CA ASP A 213 -0.42 7.74 15.10
C ASP A 213 0.77 8.69 14.89
N GLU A 214 1.99 8.27 15.23
CA GLU A 214 3.20 9.07 15.01
C GLU A 214 3.54 9.27 13.51
N ILE A 215 3.42 8.21 12.70
CA ILE A 215 3.80 8.25 11.27
C ILE A 215 2.73 8.94 10.41
N PHE A 216 1.46 8.64 10.65
CA PHE A 216 0.34 9.11 9.84
C PHE A 216 -0.34 10.36 10.39
N GLY A 217 -0.17 10.67 11.67
CA GLY A 217 -0.98 11.65 12.38
C GLY A 217 -2.22 11.00 12.98
N GLU A 218 -2.48 11.25 14.27
CA GLU A 218 -3.62 10.69 15.00
C GLU A 218 -4.95 11.08 14.36
N GLU A 219 -5.03 12.27 13.76
CA GLU A 219 -6.20 12.77 13.04
C GLU A 219 -6.54 11.97 11.78
N ASN A 220 -5.59 11.20 11.25
CA ASN A 220 -5.76 10.36 10.07
C ASN A 220 -6.11 8.90 10.41
N PHE A 221 -6.29 8.58 11.70
CA PHE A 221 -6.90 7.34 12.14
C PHE A 221 -8.37 7.29 11.66
N VAL A 222 -8.71 6.22 10.94
CA VAL A 222 -10.05 6.06 10.35
C VAL A 222 -10.92 5.16 11.23
N ALA A 223 -10.42 3.97 11.56
CA ALA A 223 -11.14 2.97 12.34
C ALA A 223 -10.20 1.87 12.84
N GLN A 224 -10.63 1.18 13.90
CA GLN A 224 -10.13 -0.14 14.27
C GLN A 224 -11.27 -1.13 14.02
N ILE A 225 -11.06 -2.02 13.07
CA ILE A 225 -12.03 -3.04 12.69
C ILE A 225 -11.75 -4.32 13.48
N GLU A 226 -12.79 -4.85 14.10
CA GLU A 226 -12.79 -6.13 14.80
C GLU A 226 -13.26 -7.22 13.83
N TRP A 227 -12.34 -8.06 13.35
CA TRP A 227 -12.64 -9.16 12.43
C TRP A 227 -12.82 -10.48 13.17
N GLN A 228 -13.97 -11.11 13.00
CA GLN A 228 -14.27 -12.42 13.57
C GLN A 228 -13.58 -13.54 12.80
N LYS A 229 -12.31 -13.80 13.12
CA LYS A 229 -11.50 -14.87 12.50
C LYS A 229 -11.98 -16.29 12.82
N ARG A 230 -12.73 -16.48 13.90
CA ARG A 230 -13.32 -17.76 14.31
C ARG A 230 -14.73 -17.52 14.83
N TYR A 231 -15.66 -18.40 14.50
CA TYR A 231 -17.04 -18.30 14.99
C TYR A 231 -17.32 -19.27 16.13
N THR A 232 -16.60 -20.40 16.16
CA THR A 232 -16.69 -21.39 17.25
C THR A 232 -15.85 -20.96 18.45
N ARG A 233 -16.39 -21.17 19.66
CA ARG A 233 -15.65 -21.03 20.91
C ARG A 233 -14.85 -22.30 21.18
N SER A 234 -13.61 -22.16 21.62
CA SER A 234 -12.81 -23.29 22.08
C SER A 234 -13.08 -23.51 23.56
N ASN A 235 -13.63 -24.67 23.92
CA ASN A 235 -13.84 -25.04 25.32
C ASN A 235 -12.55 -25.44 26.03
N ASN A 236 -11.42 -25.47 25.32
CA ASN A 236 -10.10 -25.82 25.84
C ASN A 236 -9.24 -24.58 26.16
N THR A 237 -9.84 -23.39 26.18
CA THR A 237 -9.12 -22.15 26.51
C THR A 237 -9.41 -21.76 27.94
N ASP A 238 -8.36 -21.55 28.73
CA ASP A 238 -8.47 -20.91 30.05
C ASP A 238 -8.77 -19.41 29.86
N GLY A 239 -9.89 -18.93 30.39
CA GLY A 239 -10.30 -17.53 30.27
C GLY A 239 -11.11 -17.24 29.00
N PHE A 240 -10.77 -16.18 28.28
CA PHE A 240 -11.50 -15.74 27.09
C PHE A 240 -10.97 -16.40 25.83
N THR A 241 -11.82 -17.11 25.08
CA THR A 241 -11.45 -17.55 23.73
C THR A 241 -11.28 -16.36 22.80
N THR A 242 -10.09 -16.18 22.23
CA THR A 242 -9.84 -15.19 21.19
C THR A 242 -10.47 -15.63 19.87
N VAL A 243 -11.56 -14.95 19.50
CA VAL A 243 -12.29 -15.15 18.23
C VAL A 243 -12.14 -13.97 17.27
N LEU A 244 -11.50 -12.89 17.73
CA LEU A 244 -11.27 -11.65 16.99
C LEU A 244 -9.80 -11.48 16.63
N GLU A 245 -9.57 -10.73 15.57
CA GLU A 245 -8.31 -10.08 15.21
C GLU A 245 -8.61 -8.63 14.86
N HIS A 246 -7.63 -7.75 15.04
CA HIS A 246 -7.78 -6.33 14.80
C HIS A 246 -7.26 -5.95 13.41
N ILE A 247 -7.89 -4.96 12.79
CA ILE A 247 -7.40 -4.35 11.56
C ILE A 247 -7.40 -2.83 11.77
N LEU A 248 -6.21 -2.26 11.88
CA LEU A 248 -6.05 -0.82 12.02
C LEU A 248 -6.12 -0.15 10.65
N VAL A 249 -6.92 0.91 10.57
CA VAL A 249 -7.16 1.66 9.34
C VAL A 249 -6.66 3.09 9.53
N PHE A 250 -5.68 3.47 8.72
CA PHE A 250 -5.16 4.84 8.65
C PHE A 250 -5.19 5.33 7.21
N SER A 251 -5.24 6.64 7.05
CA SER A 251 -5.23 7.29 5.74
C SER A 251 -4.06 8.26 5.62
N ARG A 252 -3.64 8.61 4.39
CA ARG A 252 -2.62 9.66 4.20
C ARG A 252 -3.19 11.06 4.45
N GLY A 253 -4.48 11.23 4.17
CA GLY A 253 -5.27 12.44 4.35
C GLY A 253 -6.75 12.06 4.38
N LYS A 254 -7.67 12.99 4.10
CA LYS A 254 -9.10 12.73 4.27
C LYS A 254 -9.60 11.57 3.37
N PHE A 255 -9.84 10.41 3.99
CA PHE A 255 -10.45 9.24 3.37
C PHE A 255 -11.93 9.12 3.76
N ILE A 256 -12.78 8.84 2.77
CA ILE A 256 -14.19 8.53 2.99
C ILE A 256 -14.42 7.14 2.38
N PRO A 257 -14.81 6.13 3.18
CA PRO A 257 -15.07 4.81 2.63
C PRO A 257 -16.32 4.81 1.75
N ASN A 258 -16.28 3.99 0.71
CA ASN A 258 -17.44 3.73 -0.14
C ASN A 258 -18.58 3.11 0.69
N LEU A 259 -19.80 3.32 0.22
CA LEU A 259 -20.96 2.60 0.74
C LEU A 259 -20.97 1.19 0.19
N LEU A 260 -21.23 0.22 1.06
CA LEU A 260 -21.38 -1.18 0.66
C LEU A 260 -22.76 -1.41 0.07
N SER A 261 -22.90 -2.38 -0.82
CA SER A 261 -24.22 -2.79 -1.32
C SER A 261 -25.16 -3.16 -0.17
N ARG A 262 -26.44 -2.84 -0.33
CA ARG A 262 -27.47 -3.23 0.65
C ARG A 262 -27.59 -4.75 0.67
N ASN A 263 -27.70 -5.32 1.87
CA ASN A 263 -27.94 -6.76 2.04
C ASN A 263 -29.45 -7.05 2.22
N LYS A 264 -29.84 -8.32 2.02
CA LYS A 264 -31.24 -8.76 2.16
C LYS A 264 -31.83 -8.38 3.51
N GLU A 265 -31.10 -8.58 4.59
CA GLU A 265 -31.54 -8.24 5.95
C GLU A 265 -31.86 -6.75 6.13
N ALA A 266 -31.10 -5.86 5.49
CA ALA A 266 -31.36 -4.43 5.54
C ALA A 266 -32.60 -4.04 4.74
N ASP A 267 -32.91 -4.77 3.67
CA ASP A 267 -34.09 -4.57 2.83
C ASP A 267 -35.35 -5.19 3.44
N GLU A 268 -35.23 -6.35 4.10
CA GLU A 268 -36.32 -7.04 4.81
C GLU A 268 -36.89 -6.23 5.98
N ARG A 269 -36.14 -5.26 6.50
CA ARG A 269 -36.64 -4.27 7.48
C ARG A 269 -37.69 -3.32 6.90
N TYR A 270 -37.81 -3.24 5.59
CA TYR A 270 -38.84 -2.48 4.89
C TYR A 270 -39.96 -3.44 4.49
N THR A 271 -41.17 -3.15 4.93
CA THR A 271 -42.37 -3.97 4.67
C THR A 271 -43.46 -3.09 4.07
N ASN A 272 -44.54 -3.66 3.54
CA ASN A 272 -45.66 -2.86 3.03
C ASN A 272 -46.99 -3.31 3.66
N PRO A 273 -47.18 -3.11 4.98
CA PRO A 273 -48.32 -3.67 5.71
C PRO A 273 -49.67 -3.03 5.32
N ASP A 274 -49.66 -1.88 4.66
CA ASP A 274 -50.83 -1.12 4.25
C ASP A 274 -51.01 -1.02 2.72
N ASN A 275 -50.26 -1.83 1.96
CA ASN A 275 -50.30 -1.87 0.49
C ASN A 275 -50.11 -0.49 -0.18
N ASP A 276 -49.22 0.33 0.37
CA ASP A 276 -48.88 1.63 -0.21
C ASP A 276 -48.29 1.45 -1.64
N PRO A 277 -48.80 2.15 -2.66
CA PRO A 277 -48.36 1.97 -4.05
C PRO A 277 -46.89 2.37 -4.29
N ARG A 278 -46.27 3.10 -3.36
CA ARG A 278 -44.84 3.48 -3.42
C ARG A 278 -43.89 2.35 -3.00
N GLY A 279 -44.43 1.21 -2.56
CA GLY A 279 -43.67 0.01 -2.21
C GLY A 279 -43.27 -0.08 -0.73
N PRO A 280 -42.35 -1.01 -0.39
CA PRO A 280 -41.95 -1.27 1.00
C PRO A 280 -41.38 -0.03 1.71
N TRP A 281 -41.74 0.13 2.98
CA TRP A 281 -41.33 1.21 3.85
C TRP A 281 -41.09 0.72 5.28
N LYS A 282 -40.44 1.54 6.11
CA LYS A 282 -40.30 1.29 7.55
C LYS A 282 -40.92 2.41 8.37
N ALA A 283 -41.54 2.06 9.49
CA ALA A 283 -42.11 3.02 10.43
C ALA A 283 -40.99 3.75 11.18
N MET A 284 -40.91 5.07 11.00
CA MET A 284 -40.02 5.93 11.79
C MET A 284 -40.85 6.70 12.81
N PRO A 285 -40.69 6.46 14.13
CA PRO A 285 -41.39 7.24 15.14
C PRO A 285 -41.19 8.75 14.95
N PHE A 286 -42.28 9.53 15.01
CA PHE A 286 -42.25 10.97 14.79
C PHE A 286 -41.72 11.77 16.00
N PHE A 287 -40.80 11.18 16.75
CA PHE A 287 -40.08 11.83 17.85
C PHE A 287 -38.64 12.16 17.46
N SER A 288 -38.14 13.28 17.96
CA SER A 288 -36.71 13.61 18.01
C SER A 288 -36.08 13.03 19.29
N GLN A 289 -34.78 13.24 19.51
CA GLN A 289 -34.14 12.93 20.80
C GLN A 289 -34.21 14.10 21.80
N ALA A 290 -34.67 15.27 21.38
CA ALA A 290 -34.75 16.47 22.23
C ALA A 290 -35.99 16.43 23.11
N THR A 291 -35.90 17.01 24.32
CA THR A 291 -37.05 17.17 25.21
C THR A 291 -37.93 18.35 24.77
N PRO A 292 -39.20 18.42 25.22
CA PRO A 292 -40.06 19.57 24.97
C PRO A 292 -39.46 20.92 25.41
N ALA A 293 -38.68 20.94 26.50
CA ALA A 293 -38.02 22.15 26.99
C ALA A 293 -36.89 22.63 26.05
N GLN A 294 -36.17 21.71 25.41
CA GLN A 294 -35.08 22.04 24.49
C GLN A 294 -35.59 22.53 23.13
N ARG A 295 -36.78 22.09 22.71
CA ARG A 295 -37.40 22.42 21.41
C ARG A 295 -38.89 22.72 21.57
N PRO A 296 -39.28 23.81 22.26
CA PRO A 296 -40.68 24.13 22.52
C PRO A 296 -41.47 24.40 21.23
N ASN A 297 -40.78 24.90 20.19
CA ASN A 297 -41.34 25.12 18.85
C ASN A 297 -41.75 23.82 18.13
N LEU A 298 -41.30 22.65 18.59
CA LEU A 298 -41.67 21.33 18.06
C LEU A 298 -42.70 20.61 18.93
N CYS A 299 -43.42 21.32 19.78
CA CYS A 299 -44.41 20.77 20.72
C CYS A 299 -45.84 21.24 20.42
N TYR A 300 -46.21 21.25 19.14
CA TYR A 300 -47.56 21.56 18.67
C TYR A 300 -48.52 20.37 18.83
N GLU A 301 -49.81 20.64 18.68
CA GLU A 301 -50.86 19.64 18.80
C GLU A 301 -51.07 18.89 17.48
N ILE A 302 -51.19 17.56 17.56
CA ILE A 302 -51.55 16.69 16.43
C ILE A 302 -52.90 16.04 16.74
N VAL A 303 -53.76 15.90 15.75
CA VAL A 303 -55.05 15.21 15.88
C VAL A 303 -54.91 13.79 15.34
N THR A 304 -55.24 12.78 16.14
CA THR A 304 -55.21 11.37 15.70
C THR A 304 -56.38 11.06 14.76
N PRO A 305 -56.37 9.91 14.04
CA PRO A 305 -57.50 9.51 13.19
C PRO A 305 -58.82 9.36 13.95
N GLN A 306 -58.77 9.16 15.28
CA GLN A 306 -59.95 9.09 16.16
C GLN A 306 -60.41 10.48 16.66
N GLY A 307 -59.77 11.57 16.22
CA GLY A 307 -60.09 12.93 16.65
C GLY A 307 -59.47 13.33 17.99
N VAL A 308 -58.57 12.51 18.56
CA VAL A 308 -57.91 12.81 19.84
C VAL A 308 -56.76 13.79 19.62
N LYS A 309 -56.68 14.84 20.43
CA LYS A 309 -55.59 15.82 20.39
C LYS A 309 -54.44 15.37 21.29
N ILE A 310 -53.24 15.26 20.71
CA ILE A 310 -52.03 14.79 21.41
C ILE A 310 -50.91 15.83 21.34
N LYS A 311 -50.09 15.86 22.39
CA LYS A 311 -48.86 16.65 22.49
C LYS A 311 -47.69 15.77 22.96
N PRO A 312 -46.45 16.11 22.60
CA PRO A 312 -45.29 15.35 23.04
C PRO A 312 -45.02 15.62 24.53
N GLN A 313 -44.79 14.56 25.31
CA GLN A 313 -44.57 14.67 26.77
C GLN A 313 -43.10 14.55 27.16
N HIS A 314 -42.37 13.59 26.57
CA HIS A 314 -40.98 13.28 26.96
C HIS A 314 -39.96 13.64 25.87
N LYS A 315 -40.36 13.55 24.60
CA LYS A 315 -39.55 13.88 23.43
C LYS A 315 -40.35 14.77 22.52
N ALA A 316 -39.78 15.87 22.05
CA ALA A 316 -40.41 16.76 21.08
C ALA A 316 -40.62 16.07 19.73
N TRP A 317 -41.55 16.58 18.92
CA TRP A 317 -41.76 16.06 17.57
C TRP A 317 -40.50 16.18 16.71
N ARG A 318 -40.42 15.36 15.65
CA ARG A 318 -39.24 15.31 14.79
C ARG A 318 -39.06 16.54 13.91
N SER A 319 -40.14 17.20 13.52
CA SER A 319 -40.14 18.37 12.63
C SER A 319 -41.28 19.33 12.96
N THR A 320 -41.29 20.50 12.32
CA THR A 320 -42.33 21.53 12.53
C THR A 320 -43.70 21.07 12.03
N GLN A 321 -44.75 21.80 12.40
CA GLN A 321 -46.13 21.48 12.04
C GLN A 321 -46.35 21.53 10.52
N GLU A 322 -45.68 22.45 9.84
CA GLU A 322 -45.77 22.61 8.39
C GLU A 322 -45.27 21.35 7.66
N VAL A 323 -44.14 20.79 8.13
CA VAL A 323 -43.55 19.55 7.60
C VAL A 323 -44.41 18.34 7.96
N PHE A 324 -45.02 18.31 9.15
CA PHE A 324 -45.96 17.24 9.50
C PHE A 324 -47.20 17.26 8.60
N ASN A 325 -47.79 18.43 8.38
CA ASN A 325 -48.92 18.61 7.48
C ASN A 325 -48.56 18.20 6.04
N GLU A 326 -47.30 18.39 5.62
CA GLU A 326 -46.81 17.88 4.34
C GLU A 326 -46.78 16.35 4.30
N TYR A 327 -46.27 15.70 5.35
CA TYR A 327 -46.35 14.23 5.45
C TYR A 327 -47.80 13.74 5.40
N GLU A 328 -48.75 14.45 6.02
CA GLU A 328 -50.17 14.09 5.93
C GLU A 328 -50.72 14.23 4.52
N ARG A 329 -50.47 15.37 3.86
CA ARG A 329 -50.88 15.59 2.45
C ARG A 329 -50.30 14.52 1.52
N ASN A 330 -49.05 14.13 1.75
CA ASN A 330 -48.36 13.11 0.97
C ASN A 330 -48.69 11.68 1.40
N LYS A 331 -49.63 11.48 2.35
CA LYS A 331 -50.01 10.15 2.88
C LYS A 331 -48.80 9.36 3.43
N GLN A 332 -47.84 10.05 4.03
CA GLN A 332 -46.63 9.48 4.63
C GLN A 332 -46.76 9.27 6.15
N VAL A 333 -47.84 9.76 6.78
CA VAL A 333 -48.11 9.50 8.19
C VAL A 333 -48.76 8.13 8.37
N TRP A 334 -48.28 7.40 9.36
CA TRP A 334 -48.73 6.06 9.72
C TRP A 334 -49.19 6.00 11.16
N TRP A 335 -50.39 5.44 11.38
CA TRP A 335 -51.05 5.33 12.68
C TRP A 335 -51.21 3.87 13.15
N GLY A 336 -50.39 2.95 12.65
CA GLY A 336 -50.55 1.52 12.93
C GLY A 336 -51.62 0.86 12.04
N LYS A 337 -51.62 -0.47 12.00
CA LYS A 337 -52.45 -1.26 11.07
C LYS A 337 -53.95 -0.92 11.18
N ASP A 338 -54.40 -0.68 12.41
CA ASP A 338 -55.79 -0.37 12.74
C ASP A 338 -56.02 1.14 12.97
N ASN A 339 -55.07 1.98 12.55
CA ASN A 339 -55.05 3.44 12.75
C ASN A 339 -55.14 3.91 14.21
N ASN A 340 -54.86 3.06 15.19
CA ASN A 340 -55.08 3.30 16.62
C ASN A 340 -53.82 3.67 17.41
N ALA A 341 -52.67 3.85 16.76
CA ALA A 341 -51.43 4.19 17.43
C ALA A 341 -51.56 5.54 18.16
N LYS A 342 -51.09 5.60 19.42
CA LYS A 342 -51.11 6.83 20.23
C LYS A 342 -50.27 7.96 19.62
N TYR A 343 -49.20 7.62 18.92
CA TYR A 343 -48.28 8.58 18.30
C TYR A 343 -48.01 8.21 16.84
N PRO A 344 -47.89 9.20 15.93
CA PRO A 344 -47.66 8.93 14.53
C PRO A 344 -46.24 8.42 14.27
N SER A 345 -46.11 7.63 13.22
CA SER A 345 -44.84 7.33 12.56
C SER A 345 -44.83 7.89 11.15
N ILE A 346 -43.65 8.15 10.60
CA ILE A 346 -43.48 8.54 9.20
C ILE A 346 -43.00 7.32 8.43
N LYS A 347 -43.63 7.06 7.28
CA LYS A 347 -43.19 6.04 6.32
C LYS A 347 -41.88 6.50 5.69
N LYS A 348 -40.82 5.69 5.82
CA LYS A 348 -39.61 5.86 5.03
C LYS A 348 -39.52 4.74 4.01
N PHE A 349 -39.73 5.09 2.74
CA PHE A 349 -39.76 4.13 1.65
C PHE A 349 -38.36 3.61 1.33
N LEU A 350 -38.29 2.34 0.93
CA LEU A 350 -37.04 1.71 0.48
C LEU A 350 -36.50 2.39 -0.78
N SER A 351 -37.40 2.82 -1.68
CA SER A 351 -37.05 3.59 -2.89
C SER A 351 -36.41 4.95 -2.59
N GLU A 352 -36.70 5.53 -1.42
CA GLU A 352 -36.12 6.79 -0.94
C GLU A 352 -34.88 6.56 -0.03
N ALA A 353 -34.56 5.29 0.28
CA ALA A 353 -33.43 4.99 1.14
C ALA A 353 -32.13 5.35 0.41
N ARG A 354 -31.16 5.91 1.16
CA ARG A 354 -29.80 6.11 0.65
C ARG A 354 -29.29 4.78 0.12
N GLN A 355 -28.86 4.79 -1.14
CA GLN A 355 -28.27 3.61 -1.76
C GLN A 355 -26.96 3.26 -1.04
N GLY A 356 -26.80 1.98 -0.74
CA GLY A 356 -25.69 1.43 0.02
C GLY A 356 -25.77 1.61 1.54
N MET A 357 -24.85 0.96 2.23
CA MET A 357 -24.73 0.88 3.68
C MET A 357 -23.39 1.47 4.12
N THR A 358 -23.45 2.32 5.15
CA THR A 358 -22.22 2.79 5.82
C THR A 358 -21.49 1.58 6.42
N PRO A 359 -20.18 1.44 6.22
CA PRO A 359 -19.41 0.39 6.87
C PRO A 359 -19.47 0.50 8.39
N ILE A 360 -19.38 -0.64 9.05
CA ILE A 360 -19.20 -0.75 10.50
C ILE A 360 -17.82 -1.35 10.78
N ASN A 361 -17.36 -1.19 12.02
CA ASN A 361 -16.06 -1.63 12.48
C ASN A 361 -16.09 -3.01 13.18
N PHE A 362 -17.16 -3.79 13.00
CA PHE A 362 -17.22 -5.19 13.39
C PHE A 362 -17.56 -6.03 12.16
N TRP A 363 -16.65 -6.91 11.76
CA TRP A 363 -16.79 -7.76 10.58
C TRP A 363 -16.97 -9.20 11.01
N SER A 364 -18.19 -9.71 10.86
CA SER A 364 -18.50 -11.11 11.13
C SER A 364 -17.82 -12.04 10.13
N HIS A 365 -17.68 -13.30 10.53
CA HIS A 365 -17.16 -14.35 9.65
C HIS A 365 -17.99 -14.51 8.36
N ASP A 366 -19.30 -14.30 8.42
CA ASP A 366 -20.17 -14.36 7.22
C ASP A 366 -19.91 -13.19 6.26
N PHE A 367 -19.60 -12.01 6.80
CA PHE A 367 -19.38 -10.81 6.01
C PHE A 367 -18.01 -10.80 5.31
N ALA A 368 -16.96 -11.20 6.03
CA ALA A 368 -15.57 -11.06 5.62
C ALA A 368 -14.81 -12.40 5.48
N GLY A 369 -15.45 -13.54 5.71
CA GLY A 369 -14.78 -14.84 5.80
C GLY A 369 -14.08 -15.04 7.13
N ASN A 370 -13.50 -16.23 7.33
CA ASN A 370 -12.76 -16.59 8.54
C ASN A 370 -11.52 -17.45 8.21
N THR A 371 -10.79 -17.90 9.24
CA THR A 371 -9.61 -18.76 9.06
C THR A 371 -9.95 -20.08 8.36
N ASP A 372 -11.12 -20.67 8.59
CA ASP A 372 -11.53 -21.92 7.94
C ASP A 372 -11.81 -21.72 6.45
N THR A 373 -12.42 -20.59 6.07
CA THR A 373 -12.59 -20.16 4.68
C THR A 373 -11.23 -20.03 4.00
N ALA A 374 -10.26 -19.36 4.63
CA ALA A 374 -8.93 -19.16 4.08
C ALA A 374 -8.18 -20.48 3.86
N ASN A 375 -8.26 -21.40 4.83
CA ASN A 375 -7.69 -22.75 4.70
C ASN A 375 -8.36 -23.55 3.59
N SER A 376 -9.67 -23.40 3.42
CA SER A 376 -10.43 -24.06 2.36
C SER A 376 -10.05 -23.53 0.97
N GLU A 377 -9.79 -22.23 0.83
CA GLU A 377 -9.27 -21.63 -0.40
C GLU A 377 -7.88 -22.19 -0.76
N ILE A 378 -6.97 -22.31 0.22
CA ILE A 378 -5.64 -22.91 -0.01
C ILE A 378 -5.78 -24.37 -0.43
N LYS A 379 -6.54 -25.19 0.30
CA LYS A 379 -6.77 -26.60 -0.06
C LYS A 379 -7.44 -26.74 -1.43
N GLY A 380 -8.39 -25.86 -1.77
CA GLY A 380 -9.01 -25.85 -3.09
C GLY A 380 -8.02 -25.53 -4.23
N THR A 381 -6.94 -24.79 -3.93
CA THR A 381 -5.91 -24.39 -4.90
C THR A 381 -4.76 -25.40 -5.00
N PHE A 382 -4.36 -25.99 -3.88
CA PHE A 382 -3.16 -26.83 -3.78
C PHE A 382 -3.42 -28.28 -3.40
N LYS A 383 -4.67 -28.67 -3.11
CA LYS A 383 -5.12 -29.96 -2.55
C LYS A 383 -4.67 -30.22 -1.11
N ASP A 384 -3.50 -29.72 -0.73
CA ASP A 384 -2.93 -29.83 0.61
C ASP A 384 -2.83 -28.47 1.32
N LYS A 385 -2.57 -28.51 2.64
CA LYS A 385 -2.36 -27.31 3.45
C LYS A 385 -0.90 -26.86 3.34
N ILE A 386 -0.56 -26.25 2.21
CA ILE A 386 0.81 -25.80 1.93
C ILE A 386 1.19 -24.47 2.61
N PHE A 387 0.23 -23.78 3.23
CA PHE A 387 0.46 -22.51 3.93
C PHE A 387 -0.41 -22.47 5.19
N ASP A 388 0.16 -22.04 6.31
CA ASP A 388 -0.46 -22.26 7.62
C ASP A 388 -1.46 -21.20 8.03
N THR A 389 -1.18 -19.94 7.71
CA THR A 389 -1.92 -18.77 8.23
C THR A 389 -2.44 -17.86 7.10
N PRO A 390 -3.10 -18.39 6.05
CA PRO A 390 -3.62 -17.55 4.99
C PRO A 390 -4.76 -16.67 5.52
N LYS A 391 -4.86 -15.45 4.99
CA LYS A 391 -6.07 -14.62 5.12
C LYS A 391 -7.08 -14.97 4.01
N PRO A 392 -8.40 -14.87 4.27
CA PRO A 392 -9.40 -15.20 3.25
C PRO A 392 -9.51 -14.09 2.21
N THR A 393 -9.73 -14.43 0.94
CA THR A 393 -9.88 -13.43 -0.12
C THR A 393 -11.04 -12.48 0.11
N LEU A 394 -12.13 -12.98 0.71
CA LEU A 394 -13.32 -12.18 1.02
C LEU A 394 -13.00 -10.99 1.95
N LEU A 395 -12.10 -11.16 2.91
CA LEU A 395 -11.68 -10.10 3.83
C LEU A 395 -11.04 -8.95 3.06
N ILE A 396 -10.12 -9.26 2.15
CA ILE A 396 -9.43 -8.28 1.33
C ILE A 396 -10.40 -7.62 0.34
N LYS A 397 -11.31 -8.40 -0.24
CA LYS A 397 -12.38 -7.86 -1.10
C LYS A 397 -13.22 -6.80 -0.40
N ARG A 398 -13.56 -6.96 0.89
CA ARG A 398 -14.28 -5.91 1.64
C ARG A 398 -13.47 -4.63 1.74
N MET A 399 -12.17 -4.72 2.00
CA MET A 399 -11.31 -3.54 2.03
C MET A 399 -11.20 -2.86 0.65
N LEU A 400 -11.12 -3.66 -0.42
CA LEU A 400 -11.11 -3.16 -1.80
C LEU A 400 -12.43 -2.45 -2.12
N GLU A 401 -13.58 -3.03 -1.81
CA GLU A 401 -14.91 -2.41 -2.01
C GLU A 401 -15.03 -1.07 -1.29
N LEU A 402 -14.48 -0.97 -0.07
CA LEU A 402 -14.51 0.26 0.73
C LEU A 402 -13.57 1.34 0.24
N SER A 403 -12.45 0.96 -0.38
CA SER A 403 -11.39 1.91 -0.70
C SER A 403 -11.31 2.23 -2.19
N THR A 404 -11.69 1.33 -3.09
CA THR A 404 -11.41 1.45 -4.53
C THR A 404 -12.66 1.61 -5.39
N THR A 405 -12.50 1.99 -6.66
CA THR A 405 -13.59 2.00 -7.65
C THR A 405 -13.25 1.12 -8.84
N SER A 406 -14.28 0.60 -9.54
CA SER A 406 -14.06 -0.20 -10.76
C SER A 406 -13.67 0.66 -11.97
N THR A 407 -13.91 1.97 -11.92
CA THR A 407 -13.70 2.88 -13.06
C THR A 407 -12.26 3.38 -13.21
N SER A 408 -11.44 3.28 -12.15
CA SER A 408 -10.05 3.75 -12.15
C SER A 408 -9.08 2.57 -12.04
N SER A 409 -7.93 2.69 -12.72
CA SER A 409 -6.83 1.72 -12.61
C SER A 409 -6.00 2.01 -11.35
N GLU A 410 -6.57 1.70 -10.19
CA GLU A 410 -5.95 1.99 -8.90
C GLU A 410 -4.91 0.94 -8.52
N ILE A 411 -3.84 1.38 -7.85
CA ILE A 411 -2.74 0.52 -7.41
C ILE A 411 -2.98 0.09 -5.96
N ILE A 412 -2.90 -1.21 -5.73
CA ILE A 412 -2.95 -1.87 -4.43
C ILE A 412 -1.56 -2.42 -4.14
N LEU A 413 -1.07 -2.20 -2.93
CA LEU A 413 0.24 -2.68 -2.50
C LEU A 413 0.08 -3.58 -1.27
N ASP A 414 0.76 -4.72 -1.31
CA ASP A 414 0.90 -5.64 -0.18
C ASP A 414 2.37 -6.06 -0.07
N PHE A 415 3.07 -5.49 0.90
CA PHE A 415 4.49 -5.77 1.12
C PHE A 415 4.75 -6.81 2.21
N PHE A 416 3.71 -7.54 2.61
CA PHE A 416 3.75 -8.77 3.43
C PHE A 416 2.84 -9.80 2.76
N ALA A 417 3.12 -10.13 1.49
CA ALA A 417 2.16 -10.82 0.64
C ALA A 417 1.77 -12.22 1.16
N GLY A 418 2.65 -12.87 1.92
CA GLY A 418 2.44 -14.19 2.50
C GLY A 418 2.06 -15.20 1.42
N SER A 419 0.85 -15.74 1.50
CA SER A 419 0.35 -16.68 0.48
C SER A 419 -0.10 -16.04 -0.84
N GLY A 420 -0.11 -14.72 -0.99
CA GLY A 420 -0.58 -14.02 -2.19
C GLY A 420 -2.09 -13.74 -2.21
N THR A 421 -2.74 -13.67 -1.04
CA THR A 421 -4.19 -13.45 -0.92
C THR A 421 -4.64 -12.13 -1.56
N THR A 422 -3.88 -11.05 -1.41
CA THR A 422 -4.27 -9.73 -1.91
C THR A 422 -4.37 -9.69 -3.43
N THR A 423 -3.35 -10.20 -4.14
CA THR A 423 -3.38 -10.27 -5.60
C THR A 423 -4.52 -11.15 -6.10
N HIS A 424 -4.78 -12.29 -5.45
CA HIS A 424 -5.96 -13.12 -5.75
C HIS A 424 -7.26 -12.32 -5.60
N ALA A 425 -7.48 -11.64 -4.46
CA ALA A 425 -8.68 -10.85 -4.22
C ALA A 425 -8.88 -9.72 -5.23
N VAL A 426 -7.78 -9.07 -5.67
CA VAL A 426 -7.82 -8.04 -6.72
C VAL A 426 -8.30 -8.62 -8.06
N MET A 427 -7.73 -9.75 -8.49
CA MET A 427 -8.14 -10.44 -9.73
C MET A 427 -9.61 -10.85 -9.66
N ALA A 428 -10.04 -11.42 -8.53
CA ALA A 428 -11.42 -11.85 -8.35
C ALA A 428 -12.40 -10.67 -8.39
N LEU A 429 -12.09 -9.56 -7.72
CA LEU A 429 -12.96 -8.39 -7.71
C LEU A 429 -13.05 -7.74 -9.10
N ASN A 430 -11.93 -7.62 -9.82
CA ASN A 430 -11.93 -7.13 -11.20
C ASN A 430 -12.80 -8.01 -12.11
N ALA A 431 -12.80 -9.33 -11.92
CA ALA A 431 -13.64 -10.25 -12.67
C ALA A 431 -15.14 -10.03 -12.42
N GLU A 432 -15.49 -9.72 -11.18
CA GLU A 432 -16.86 -9.47 -10.73
C GLU A 432 -17.41 -8.14 -11.25
N ASP A 433 -16.65 -7.05 -11.07
CA ASP A 433 -17.14 -5.69 -11.30
C ASP A 433 -16.59 -5.03 -12.58
N GLY A 434 -15.76 -5.73 -13.35
CA GLY A 434 -15.13 -5.20 -14.57
C GLY A 434 -14.02 -4.18 -14.32
N GLY A 435 -13.52 -4.11 -13.08
CA GLY A 435 -12.46 -3.19 -12.69
C GLY A 435 -11.10 -3.48 -13.32
N LYS A 436 -10.20 -2.50 -13.22
CA LYS A 436 -8.82 -2.56 -13.76
C LYS A 436 -7.79 -2.27 -12.68
N ARG A 437 -8.07 -2.71 -11.45
CA ARG A 437 -7.19 -2.57 -10.28
C ARG A 437 -5.91 -3.36 -10.52
N GLN A 438 -4.80 -2.82 -10.05
CA GLN A 438 -3.46 -3.39 -10.21
C GLN A 438 -2.91 -3.74 -8.84
N CYS A 439 -2.25 -4.89 -8.69
CA CYS A 439 -1.63 -5.28 -7.42
C CYS A 439 -0.09 -5.32 -7.52
N ILE A 440 0.59 -4.77 -6.53
CA ILE A 440 2.03 -4.93 -6.29
C ILE A 440 2.17 -5.75 -5.01
N SER A 441 2.66 -6.97 -5.10
CA SER A 441 2.95 -7.81 -3.94
C SER A 441 4.46 -7.92 -3.73
N VAL A 442 4.92 -7.81 -2.48
CA VAL A 442 6.31 -8.06 -2.09
C VAL A 442 6.36 -9.20 -1.07
N GLN A 443 7.24 -10.17 -1.32
CA GLN A 443 7.44 -11.31 -0.43
C GLN A 443 8.92 -11.64 -0.29
N LEU A 444 9.38 -11.77 0.96
CA LEU A 444 10.71 -12.30 1.26
C LEU A 444 10.78 -13.77 0.80
N PRO A 445 11.85 -14.21 0.11
CA PRO A 445 12.06 -15.61 -0.24
C PRO A 445 12.53 -16.43 0.97
N GLU A 446 11.69 -16.45 2.01
CA GLU A 446 11.87 -17.26 3.20
C GLU A 446 11.76 -18.75 2.83
N VAL A 447 12.74 -19.54 3.27
CA VAL A 447 12.82 -20.98 2.98
C VAL A 447 11.73 -21.70 3.76
N CYS A 448 10.99 -22.58 3.09
CA CYS A 448 10.00 -23.42 3.75
C CYS A 448 10.69 -24.44 4.67
N ALA A 449 10.11 -24.71 5.84
CA ALA A 449 10.61 -25.76 6.73
C ALA A 449 10.68 -27.12 6.00
N GLU A 450 11.77 -27.86 6.19
CA GLU A 450 12.07 -29.09 5.42
C GLU A 450 10.99 -30.17 5.54
N ASP A 451 10.33 -30.24 6.70
CA ASP A 451 9.27 -31.20 7.02
C ASP A 451 7.85 -30.72 6.64
N SER A 452 7.72 -29.49 6.15
CA SER A 452 6.45 -28.90 5.75
C SER A 452 5.84 -29.56 4.50
N GLU A 453 4.51 -29.51 4.40
CA GLU A 453 3.80 -29.95 3.19
C GLU A 453 4.20 -29.16 1.95
N ALA A 454 4.60 -27.89 2.12
CA ALA A 454 5.13 -27.07 1.04
C ALA A 454 6.44 -27.63 0.46
N ALA A 455 7.40 -27.98 1.33
CA ALA A 455 8.67 -28.56 0.92
C ALA A 455 8.47 -29.92 0.23
N LYS A 456 7.59 -30.78 0.77
CA LYS A 456 7.21 -32.07 0.15
C LYS A 456 6.57 -31.90 -1.24
N ALA A 457 5.81 -30.82 -1.43
CA ALA A 457 5.22 -30.47 -2.73
C ALA A 457 6.21 -29.78 -3.69
N GLY A 458 7.47 -29.59 -3.28
CA GLY A 458 8.54 -29.03 -4.10
C GLY A 458 8.67 -27.50 -4.06
N TYR A 459 7.93 -26.81 -3.18
CA TYR A 459 8.08 -25.37 -2.98
C TYR A 459 9.26 -25.09 -2.06
N LYS A 460 10.23 -24.30 -2.55
CA LYS A 460 11.45 -23.97 -1.79
C LYS A 460 11.22 -22.81 -0.85
N THR A 461 10.46 -21.81 -1.28
CA THR A 461 10.24 -20.58 -0.53
C THR A 461 8.77 -20.20 -0.43
N ILE A 462 8.43 -19.35 0.55
CA ILE A 462 7.10 -18.75 0.67
C ILE A 462 6.74 -17.94 -0.59
N ALA A 463 7.72 -17.26 -1.20
CA ALA A 463 7.52 -16.55 -2.46
C ALA A 463 7.06 -17.49 -3.59
N ASP A 464 7.59 -18.72 -3.65
CA ASP A 464 7.17 -19.72 -4.64
C ASP A 464 5.71 -20.15 -4.45
N ILE A 465 5.31 -20.35 -3.20
CA ILE A 465 3.91 -20.63 -2.83
C ILE A 465 3.00 -19.50 -3.29
N ALA A 466 3.38 -18.26 -3.01
CA ALA A 466 2.60 -17.07 -3.34
C ALA A 466 2.41 -16.91 -4.86
N LYS A 467 3.51 -16.97 -5.63
CA LYS A 467 3.49 -16.93 -7.09
C LYS A 467 2.58 -18.04 -7.63
N GLU A 468 2.73 -19.26 -7.13
CA GLU A 468 1.91 -20.39 -7.59
C GLU A 468 0.43 -20.25 -7.23
N ARG A 469 0.09 -19.68 -6.06
CA ARG A 469 -1.31 -19.40 -5.67
C ARG A 469 -1.91 -18.43 -6.67
N ILE A 470 -1.19 -17.36 -7.00
CA ILE A 470 -1.62 -16.34 -7.96
C ILE A 470 -1.82 -16.96 -9.34
N ARG A 471 -0.88 -17.78 -9.84
CA ARG A 471 -1.02 -18.47 -11.14
C ARG A 471 -2.28 -19.31 -11.22
N ARG A 472 -2.51 -20.16 -10.21
CA ARG A 472 -3.67 -21.08 -10.19
C ARG A 472 -4.98 -20.35 -10.00
N ALA A 473 -5.02 -19.35 -9.12
CA ALA A 473 -6.20 -18.52 -8.90
C ALA A 473 -6.56 -17.74 -10.17
N GLY A 474 -5.58 -17.09 -10.80
CA GLY A 474 -5.77 -16.35 -12.05
C GLY A 474 -6.33 -17.22 -13.16
N LYS A 475 -5.75 -18.41 -13.36
CA LYS A 475 -6.26 -19.39 -14.34
C LYS A 475 -7.73 -19.76 -14.07
N LYS A 476 -8.05 -20.09 -12.82
CA LYS A 476 -9.42 -20.45 -12.43
C LYS A 476 -10.40 -19.30 -12.66
N ILE A 477 -10.03 -18.07 -12.29
CA ILE A 477 -10.85 -16.87 -12.47
C ILE A 477 -11.10 -16.60 -13.97
N ALA A 478 -10.07 -16.75 -14.82
CA ALA A 478 -10.22 -16.60 -16.26
C ALA A 478 -11.18 -17.64 -16.86
N GLU A 479 -11.06 -18.91 -16.45
CA GLU A 479 -11.93 -20.01 -16.89
C GLU A 479 -13.39 -19.80 -16.45
N GLU A 480 -13.62 -19.37 -15.21
CA GLU A 480 -14.98 -19.21 -14.66
C GLU A 480 -15.67 -17.92 -15.14
N SER A 481 -14.92 -16.84 -15.37
CA SER A 481 -15.49 -15.55 -15.75
C SER A 481 -15.86 -15.47 -17.23
N GLY A 482 -15.11 -16.14 -18.11
CA GLY A 482 -15.27 -16.02 -19.57
C GLY A 482 -15.04 -14.60 -20.12
N LYS A 483 -14.41 -13.71 -19.34
CA LYS A 483 -14.12 -12.32 -19.69
C LYS A 483 -12.62 -12.12 -19.91
N ASP A 484 -12.27 -11.13 -20.73
CA ASP A 484 -10.89 -10.66 -20.88
C ASP A 484 -10.49 -9.83 -19.66
N ILE A 485 -9.84 -10.47 -18.69
CA ILE A 485 -9.40 -9.89 -17.42
C ILE A 485 -7.91 -10.15 -17.24
N ASP A 486 -7.19 -9.15 -16.75
CA ASP A 486 -5.78 -9.29 -16.38
C ASP A 486 -5.63 -10.18 -15.13
N VAL A 487 -5.30 -11.45 -15.38
CA VAL A 487 -5.02 -12.47 -14.37
C VAL A 487 -3.53 -12.85 -14.31
N GLY A 488 -2.69 -12.14 -15.06
CA GLY A 488 -1.24 -12.33 -15.08
C GLY A 488 -0.53 -11.61 -13.94
N PHE A 489 0.80 -11.72 -13.91
CA PHE A 489 1.68 -10.86 -13.10
C PHE A 489 3.12 -10.89 -13.63
N LYS A 490 3.84 -9.78 -13.45
CA LYS A 490 5.29 -9.68 -13.70
C LYS A 490 6.05 -10.03 -12.43
N ALA A 491 6.91 -11.04 -12.49
CA ALA A 491 7.83 -11.38 -11.41
C ALA A 491 9.10 -10.51 -11.52
N PHE A 492 9.53 -9.95 -10.39
CA PHE A 492 10.79 -9.26 -10.22
C PHE A 492 11.54 -9.82 -9.02
N LYS A 493 12.87 -9.80 -9.06
CA LYS A 493 13.74 -10.12 -7.93
C LYS A 493 14.55 -8.91 -7.51
N LEU A 494 14.66 -8.72 -6.20
CA LEU A 494 15.56 -7.73 -5.62
C LEU A 494 17.01 -8.21 -5.78
N GLN A 495 17.86 -7.36 -6.35
CA GLN A 495 19.30 -7.61 -6.46
C GLN A 495 20.08 -6.31 -6.28
N GLY A 496 21.41 -6.40 -6.20
CA GLY A 496 22.27 -5.20 -6.26
C GLY A 496 22.16 -4.47 -7.61
N SER A 497 22.37 -3.15 -7.60
CA SER A 497 22.35 -2.28 -8.77
C SER A 497 23.22 -2.82 -9.92
N ASN A 498 22.79 -2.61 -11.16
CA ASN A 498 23.55 -2.87 -12.38
C ASN A 498 24.67 -1.83 -12.58
N PHE A 499 24.71 -0.77 -11.77
CA PHE A 499 25.75 0.25 -11.79
C PHE A 499 26.80 0.01 -10.70
N LYS A 500 28.03 0.43 -10.98
CA LYS A 500 29.14 0.40 -10.04
C LYS A 500 28.93 1.50 -9.01
N ILE A 501 28.90 1.15 -7.74
CA ILE A 501 28.62 2.10 -6.66
C ILE A 501 29.92 2.61 -6.07
N TRP A 502 30.04 3.94 -6.01
CA TRP A 502 31.12 4.60 -5.30
C TRP A 502 30.96 4.40 -3.79
N ARG A 503 31.94 3.78 -3.13
CA ARG A 503 31.96 3.69 -1.66
C ARG A 503 32.78 4.85 -1.12
N SER A 504 32.18 5.72 -0.32
CA SER A 504 32.86 6.90 0.25
C SER A 504 33.87 6.58 1.35
N ASN A 505 33.92 5.33 1.84
CA ASN A 505 34.78 4.90 2.94
C ASN A 505 36.08 4.25 2.43
N VAL A 506 36.79 4.92 1.53
CA VAL A 506 38.10 4.45 1.06
C VAL A 506 39.19 5.13 1.86
N THR A 507 40.00 4.34 2.56
CA THR A 507 41.14 4.84 3.35
C THR A 507 42.48 4.67 2.65
N ASP A 508 42.51 4.01 1.49
CA ASP A 508 43.74 3.68 0.75
C ASP A 508 43.79 4.31 -0.66
N ALA A 509 44.98 4.76 -1.07
CA ALA A 509 45.19 5.45 -2.34
C ALA A 509 45.03 4.52 -3.56
N ASP A 510 45.38 3.24 -3.43
CA ASP A 510 45.21 2.25 -4.51
C ASP A 510 43.73 1.85 -4.68
N GLU A 511 42.97 1.78 -3.58
CA GLU A 511 41.51 1.64 -3.65
C GLU A 511 40.83 2.86 -4.26
N LEU A 512 41.31 4.08 -3.96
CA LEU A 512 40.78 5.31 -4.55
C LEU A 512 41.04 5.33 -6.06
N LYS A 513 42.23 4.91 -6.50
CA LYS A 513 42.57 4.79 -7.92
C LYS A 513 41.69 3.76 -8.63
N LYS A 514 41.45 2.58 -8.02
CA LYS A 514 40.51 1.58 -8.53
C LYS A 514 39.08 2.14 -8.64
N GLN A 515 38.63 2.93 -7.65
CA GLN A 515 37.32 3.58 -7.72
C GLN A 515 37.25 4.65 -8.82
N MET A 516 38.32 5.42 -9.04
CA MET A 516 38.39 6.39 -10.15
C MET A 516 38.35 5.70 -11.52
N GLU A 517 39.01 4.56 -11.68
CA GLU A 517 38.93 3.73 -12.89
C GLU A 517 37.52 3.14 -13.11
N MET A 518 36.78 2.83 -12.03
CA MET A 518 35.38 2.41 -12.11
C MET A 518 34.44 3.50 -12.66
N PHE A 519 34.85 4.78 -12.67
CA PHE A 519 34.06 5.89 -13.19
C PHE A 519 34.15 6.07 -14.72
N ILE A 520 35.06 5.33 -15.37
CA ILE A 520 35.19 5.31 -16.84
C ILE A 520 34.06 4.46 -17.46
N ASP A 521 33.70 3.35 -16.82
CA ASP A 521 32.52 2.55 -17.18
C ASP A 521 31.74 2.21 -15.91
N ASN A 522 30.63 2.91 -15.73
CA ASN A 522 29.78 2.81 -14.55
C ASN A 522 28.83 1.59 -14.60
N VAL A 523 28.76 0.86 -15.71
CA VAL A 523 27.91 -0.33 -15.83
C VAL A 523 28.71 -1.58 -15.44
N LYS A 524 28.09 -2.51 -14.70
CA LYS A 524 28.73 -3.80 -14.41
C LYS A 524 28.74 -4.69 -15.66
N GLN A 525 29.85 -5.39 -15.90
CA GLN A 525 30.07 -6.16 -17.14
C GLN A 525 29.04 -7.27 -17.39
N ASP A 526 28.43 -7.80 -16.34
CA ASP A 526 27.41 -8.86 -16.34
C ASP A 526 25.97 -8.33 -16.45
N SER A 527 25.78 -7.00 -16.58
CA SER A 527 24.45 -6.40 -16.65
C SER A 527 23.78 -6.65 -18.00
N VAL A 528 22.56 -7.17 -17.97
CA VAL A 528 21.71 -7.34 -19.15
C VAL A 528 20.97 -6.03 -19.46
N GLN A 529 20.81 -5.68 -20.74
CA GLN A 529 20.14 -4.43 -21.16
C GLN A 529 18.74 -4.26 -20.54
N GLU A 530 17.96 -5.33 -20.46
CA GLU A 530 16.61 -5.28 -19.86
C GLU A 530 16.65 -4.92 -18.36
N ASN A 531 17.64 -5.44 -17.62
CA ASN A 531 17.83 -5.14 -16.19
C ASN A 531 18.20 -3.68 -15.98
N ILE A 532 19.10 -3.16 -16.84
CA ILE A 532 19.49 -1.74 -16.84
C ILE A 532 18.26 -0.87 -17.14
N LEU A 533 17.44 -1.26 -18.12
CA LEU A 533 16.25 -0.51 -18.50
C LEU A 533 15.26 -0.37 -17.32
N TYR A 534 14.92 -1.48 -16.65
CA TYR A 534 14.01 -1.43 -15.49
C TYR A 534 14.59 -0.65 -14.31
N GLU A 535 15.89 -0.75 -14.06
CA GLU A 535 16.55 0.07 -13.03
C GLU A 535 16.46 1.57 -13.37
N LEU A 536 16.67 1.93 -14.64
CA LEU A 536 16.55 3.31 -15.11
C LEU A 536 15.11 3.81 -15.01
N MET A 537 14.12 2.98 -15.34
CA MET A 537 12.70 3.33 -15.17
C MET A 537 12.44 3.75 -13.72
N LEU A 538 12.83 2.93 -12.74
CA LEU A 538 12.65 3.23 -11.32
C LEU A 538 13.40 4.50 -10.88
N LYS A 539 14.69 4.62 -11.27
CA LYS A 539 15.53 5.78 -10.92
C LYS A 539 15.08 7.09 -11.58
N THR A 540 14.32 7.02 -12.66
CA THR A 540 13.76 8.18 -13.36
C THR A 540 12.34 8.51 -12.91
N GLY A 541 11.75 7.71 -12.02
CA GLY A 541 10.39 7.92 -11.51
C GLY A 541 9.30 7.30 -12.37
N LEU A 542 9.64 6.39 -13.30
CA LEU A 542 8.68 5.69 -14.14
C LEU A 542 8.22 4.38 -13.47
N HIS A 543 6.92 4.09 -13.56
CA HIS A 543 6.35 2.83 -13.06
C HIS A 543 6.88 1.62 -13.84
N LEU A 544 6.96 0.45 -13.21
CA LEU A 544 7.36 -0.82 -13.86
C LEU A 544 6.39 -1.28 -14.96
N ASN A 545 5.17 -0.75 -14.97
CA ASN A 545 4.14 -1.01 -15.98
C ASN A 545 4.10 0.03 -17.11
N THR A 546 5.03 0.99 -17.11
CA THR A 546 5.13 1.98 -18.18
C THR A 546 5.27 1.24 -19.52
N PRO A 547 4.40 1.53 -20.50
CA PRO A 547 4.52 0.97 -21.84
C PRO A 547 5.90 1.23 -22.44
N THR A 548 6.52 0.15 -22.92
CA THR A 548 7.88 0.13 -23.47
C THR A 548 7.84 -0.45 -24.88
N GLU A 549 8.33 0.31 -25.85
CA GLU A 549 8.50 -0.13 -27.24
C GLU A 549 9.99 -0.20 -27.57
N LYS A 550 10.44 -1.32 -28.14
CA LYS A 550 11.80 -1.46 -28.66
C LYS A 550 11.80 -1.07 -30.14
N GLU A 551 12.62 -0.10 -30.51
CA GLU A 551 12.77 0.39 -31.88
C GLU A 551 14.11 -0.07 -32.44
N GLU A 552 14.07 -0.86 -33.51
CA GLU A 552 15.25 -1.37 -34.21
C GLU A 552 15.47 -0.57 -35.50
N THR A 553 16.69 -0.06 -35.67
CA THR A 553 17.07 0.76 -36.83
C THR A 553 18.33 0.21 -37.47
N LYS A 554 18.67 0.71 -38.68
CA LYS A 554 19.93 0.36 -39.33
C LYS A 554 21.16 0.83 -38.54
N ASP A 555 21.00 1.84 -37.71
CA ASP A 555 22.08 2.54 -37.00
C ASP A 555 22.18 2.14 -35.51
N GLY A 556 21.27 1.28 -35.03
CA GLY A 556 21.21 0.78 -33.65
C GLY A 556 19.79 0.68 -33.08
N THR A 557 19.69 0.36 -31.80
CA THR A 557 18.43 0.10 -31.07
C THR A 557 18.22 1.13 -29.96
N TYR A 558 16.96 1.52 -29.72
CA TYR A 558 16.57 2.30 -28.55
C TYR A 558 15.20 1.88 -28.02
N PHE A 559 14.92 2.25 -26.77
CA PHE A 559 13.64 2.00 -26.11
C PHE A 559 12.86 3.30 -25.98
N ARG A 560 11.58 3.26 -26.37
CA ARG A 560 10.61 4.34 -26.18
C ARG A 560 9.70 3.99 -25.01
N LEU A 561 9.77 4.79 -23.95
CA LEU A 561 8.96 4.66 -22.75
C LEU A 561 7.87 5.73 -22.75
N LYS A 562 6.60 5.32 -22.60
CA LYS A 562 5.42 6.20 -22.67
C LYS A 562 4.66 6.23 -21.34
N PRO A 563 5.07 7.06 -20.34
CA PRO A 563 4.35 7.19 -19.08
C PRO A 563 2.89 7.58 -19.29
N SER A 564 1.97 6.82 -18.69
CA SER A 564 0.53 7.05 -18.83
C SER A 564 0.01 8.25 -18.01
N VAL A 565 0.83 8.78 -17.11
CA VAL A 565 0.44 9.82 -16.12
C VAL A 565 0.62 11.24 -16.68
N GLU A 566 1.42 11.40 -17.74
CA GLU A 566 1.69 12.70 -18.36
C GLU A 566 1.39 12.61 -19.87
N ASN A 567 0.32 13.27 -20.30
CA ASN A 567 -0.09 13.29 -21.71
C ASN A 567 1.06 13.79 -22.60
N GLY A 568 1.63 12.88 -23.41
CA GLY A 568 2.62 13.19 -24.44
C GLY A 568 4.10 13.13 -24.01
N THR A 569 4.39 12.82 -22.74
CA THR A 569 5.78 12.62 -22.28
C THR A 569 6.34 11.34 -22.88
N VAL A 570 7.47 11.44 -23.59
CA VAL A 570 8.21 10.29 -24.16
C VAL A 570 9.63 10.31 -23.60
N VAL A 571 10.04 9.21 -22.97
CA VAL A 571 11.41 9.03 -22.49
C VAL A 571 12.10 8.05 -23.42
N ILE A 572 13.25 8.42 -23.96
CA ILE A 572 14.07 7.55 -24.82
C ILE A 572 15.29 7.07 -24.06
N VAL A 573 15.53 5.76 -24.08
CA VAL A 573 16.71 5.12 -23.48
C VAL A 573 17.49 4.38 -24.56
N CYS A 574 18.75 4.75 -24.75
CA CYS A 574 19.67 4.11 -25.70
C CYS A 574 20.78 3.37 -24.92
N LEU A 575 20.78 2.04 -25.00
CA LEU A 575 21.73 1.16 -24.30
C LEU A 575 22.79 0.54 -25.23
N GLU A 576 22.95 1.11 -26.44
CA GLU A 576 24.00 0.72 -27.39
C GLU A 576 25.40 1.08 -26.88
N GLU A 577 26.40 0.26 -27.22
CA GLU A 577 27.80 0.51 -26.86
C GLU A 577 28.46 1.59 -27.72
N LYS A 578 27.86 1.93 -28.86
CA LYS A 578 28.33 2.98 -29.76
C LYS A 578 27.15 3.79 -30.26
N LEU A 579 27.17 5.09 -30.00
CA LEU A 579 26.17 6.04 -30.49
C LEU A 579 26.70 6.69 -31.77
N THR A 580 25.91 6.65 -32.85
CA THR A 580 26.19 7.37 -34.10
C THR A 580 25.40 8.68 -34.13
N GLU A 581 25.89 9.68 -34.88
CA GLU A 581 25.19 10.96 -35.07
C GLU A 581 23.82 10.75 -35.73
N ALA A 582 23.71 9.82 -36.69
CA ALA A 582 22.44 9.47 -37.33
C ALA A 582 21.41 8.89 -36.35
N LEU A 583 21.85 8.03 -35.42
CA LEU A 583 20.97 7.48 -34.38
C LEU A 583 20.54 8.57 -33.39
N ALA A 584 21.47 9.42 -32.96
CA ALA A 584 21.18 10.55 -32.07
C ALA A 584 20.16 11.51 -32.71
N ASP A 585 20.38 11.94 -33.95
CA ASP A 585 19.47 12.81 -34.70
C ASP A 585 18.06 12.22 -34.82
N LYS A 586 17.95 10.89 -35.03
CA LYS A 586 16.66 10.21 -35.11
C LYS A 586 15.91 10.28 -33.78
N MET A 587 16.60 10.03 -32.67
CA MET A 587 16.00 10.10 -31.33
C MET A 587 15.61 11.54 -30.96
N THR A 588 16.42 12.54 -31.31
CA THR A 588 16.09 13.97 -31.09
C THR A 588 14.84 14.39 -31.86
N LYS A 589 14.65 13.90 -33.08
CA LYS A 589 13.47 14.23 -33.92
C LYS A 589 12.15 13.71 -33.34
N GLU A 590 12.19 12.71 -32.48
CA GLU A 590 11.00 12.24 -31.75
C GLU A 590 10.56 13.19 -30.65
N LYS A 591 11.38 14.22 -30.32
CA LYS A 591 11.12 15.22 -29.28
C LYS A 591 10.79 14.59 -27.92
N PRO A 592 11.66 13.70 -27.41
CA PRO A 592 11.46 13.13 -26.08
C PRO A 592 11.55 14.24 -25.02
N THR A 593 10.86 14.08 -23.90
CA THR A 593 11.05 14.97 -22.75
C THR A 593 12.36 14.67 -22.03
N LYS A 594 12.82 13.42 -22.10
CA LYS A 594 14.08 12.96 -21.49
C LYS A 594 14.79 11.96 -22.39
N PHE A 595 16.09 12.14 -22.55
CA PHE A 595 16.95 11.23 -23.29
C PHE A 595 18.06 10.69 -22.37
N ILE A 596 18.24 9.38 -22.37
CA ILE A 596 19.21 8.69 -21.50
C ILE A 596 20.07 7.75 -22.35
N CYS A 597 21.39 7.84 -22.22
CA CYS A 597 22.31 6.89 -22.85
C CYS A 597 23.51 6.55 -21.97
N LEU A 598 24.25 5.51 -22.32
CA LEU A 598 25.49 5.14 -21.64
C LEU A 598 26.60 6.14 -21.97
N ASP A 599 27.40 6.58 -20.99
CA ASP A 599 28.51 7.51 -21.24
C ASP A 599 29.56 6.89 -22.17
N ARG A 600 29.81 5.58 -22.01
CA ARG A 600 30.72 4.82 -22.87
C ARG A 600 30.28 4.74 -24.34
N ALA A 601 29.01 5.02 -24.64
CA ALA A 601 28.49 5.00 -26.01
C ALA A 601 29.17 6.02 -26.93
N PHE A 602 29.77 7.07 -26.35
CA PHE A 602 30.52 8.08 -27.09
C PHE A 602 31.97 7.66 -27.38
N GLY A 603 32.51 6.61 -26.75
CA GLY A 603 33.86 6.10 -27.01
C GLY A 603 34.98 7.14 -26.85
N GLY A 604 34.81 8.13 -25.96
CA GLY A 604 35.75 9.25 -25.79
C GLY A 604 35.65 10.35 -26.86
N ASN A 605 34.63 10.31 -27.73
CA ASN A 605 34.35 11.36 -28.71
C ASN A 605 33.61 12.54 -28.06
N ASP A 606 34.36 13.41 -27.39
CA ASP A 606 33.82 14.59 -26.70
C ASP A 606 33.10 15.57 -27.64
N GLN A 607 33.50 15.60 -28.93
CA GLN A 607 32.84 16.43 -29.94
C GLN A 607 31.41 15.93 -30.22
N LEU A 608 31.25 14.62 -30.45
CA LEU A 608 29.92 14.02 -30.65
C LEU A 608 29.05 14.21 -29.41
N LYS A 609 29.60 13.98 -28.21
CA LYS A 609 28.89 14.16 -26.94
C LYS A 609 28.41 15.60 -26.76
N THR A 610 29.25 16.58 -27.06
CA THR A 610 28.91 18.01 -26.98
C THR A 610 27.84 18.39 -28.02
N ASN A 611 27.97 17.88 -29.25
CA ASN A 611 26.99 18.14 -30.30
C ASN A 611 25.60 17.60 -29.92
N VAL A 612 25.53 16.36 -29.44
CA VAL A 612 24.27 15.75 -28.98
C VAL A 612 23.68 16.52 -27.80
N LEU A 613 24.51 16.91 -26.82
CA LEU A 613 24.04 17.74 -25.70
C LEU A 613 23.42 19.06 -26.19
N LEU A 614 24.09 19.79 -27.08
CA LEU A 614 23.59 21.06 -27.61
C LEU A 614 22.30 20.89 -28.42
N GLN A 615 22.20 19.82 -29.23
CA GLN A 615 20.98 19.49 -29.97
C GLN A 615 19.80 19.22 -29.03
N MET A 616 20.04 18.46 -27.96
CA MET A 616 19.02 18.13 -26.96
C MET A 616 18.59 19.37 -26.16
N GLU A 617 19.54 20.21 -25.74
CA GLU A 617 19.24 21.48 -25.06
C GLU A 617 18.40 22.42 -25.94
N GLN A 618 18.74 22.55 -27.24
CA GLN A 618 17.96 23.33 -28.20
C GLN A 618 16.54 22.79 -28.39
N ALA A 619 16.37 21.47 -28.30
CA ALA A 619 15.08 20.82 -28.39
C ALA A 619 14.30 20.81 -27.05
N GLY A 620 14.88 21.33 -25.96
CA GLY A 620 14.27 21.35 -24.63
C GLY A 620 14.20 19.98 -23.94
N VAL A 621 15.07 19.04 -24.34
CA VAL A 621 15.12 17.67 -23.82
C VAL A 621 16.04 17.58 -22.61
N ASP A 622 15.59 16.95 -21.52
CA ASP A 622 16.46 16.62 -20.37
C ASP A 622 17.40 15.48 -20.75
N PHE A 623 18.66 15.79 -21.07
CA PHE A 623 19.67 14.81 -21.43
C PHE A 623 20.46 14.35 -20.21
N SER A 624 20.57 13.03 -20.02
CA SER A 624 21.37 12.41 -18.96
C SER A 624 22.23 11.28 -19.52
N VAL A 625 23.46 11.16 -18.99
CA VAL A 625 24.35 10.02 -19.26
C VAL A 625 24.53 9.17 -18.01
N ILE A 626 24.89 7.91 -18.20
CA ILE A 626 25.09 6.94 -17.11
C ILE A 626 26.51 6.41 -17.09
#